data_AF-A0A451BN96-F1
#
_entry.id   AF-A0A451BN96-F1
#
_cell.length_a   1.000
_cell.length_b   1.000
_cell.length_c   1.000
_cell.angle_alpha   90.00
_cell.angle_beta   90.00
_cell.angle_gamma   90.00
#
_symmetry.space_group_name_H-M   'P 1'
#
loop_
_entity.id
_entity.type
_entity.pdbx_description
1 polymer ?
#
loop_
_entity_poly.entity_id
_entity_poly.type
_entity_poly.pdbx_seq_one_letter_code
_entity_poly.pdbx_strand_id
1 'polypeptide(L)' 'LPEDCLVISCYEAGRDGFWIHRMLERVGITNLILIYFPLSFINESPFNYLFPAQLHK' A
#
# COMPACT_ATOMS: atom_id res chain seq x y z
N LEU A 1 18.20 -5.72 -12.97
CA LEU A 1 17.64 -6.64 -11.98
C LEU A 1 17.41 -7.98 -12.67
N PRO A 2 17.39 -9.11 -11.95
CA PRO A 2 16.88 -10.37 -12.48
C PRO A 2 15.49 -10.15 -13.11
N GLU A 3 15.14 -10.89 -14.18
CA GLU A 3 13.85 -10.73 -14.87
C GLU A 3 12.64 -11.00 -13.95
N ASP A 4 12.85 -11.82 -12.93
CA ASP A 4 11.91 -12.22 -11.89
C ASP A 4 11.89 -11.28 -10.68
N CYS A 5 12.63 -10.17 -10.72
CA CYS A 5 12.66 -9.23 -9.62
C CYS A 5 11.36 -8.40 -9.56
N LEU A 6 10.64 -8.52 -8.45
CA LEU A 6 9.42 -7.76 -8.19
C LEU A 6 9.72 -6.27 -8.06
N VAL A 7 9.00 -5.44 -8.83
CA VAL A 7 9.05 -3.98 -8.74
C VAL A 7 7.72 -3.46 -8.21
N ILE A 8 7.77 -2.75 -7.09
CA ILE A 8 6.61 -2.14 -6.45
C ILE A 8 6.79 -0.62 -6.32
N SER A 9 5.71 0.12 -6.54
CA SER A 9 5.61 1.52 -6.17
C SER A 9 5.30 1.63 -4.69
N CYS A 10 5.92 2.57 -3.98
CA CYS A 10 5.77 2.72 -2.54
C CYS A 10 5.60 4.21 -2.19
N TYR A 11 4.55 4.57 -1.46
CA TYR A 11 4.29 5.95 -1.06
C TYR A 11 3.40 6.04 0.18
N GLU A 12 3.50 7.17 0.87
CA GLU A 12 2.61 7.52 1.97
C GLU A 12 1.29 8.09 1.42
N ALA A 13 0.16 7.62 1.95
CA ALA A 13 -1.14 8.18 1.65
C ALA A 13 -1.80 8.73 2.92
N GLY A 14 -2.16 10.01 2.89
CA GLY A 14 -3.06 10.60 3.87
C GLY A 14 -4.52 10.16 3.67
N ARG A 15 -5.44 10.72 4.47
CA ARG A 15 -6.88 10.39 4.44
C ARG A 15 -7.50 10.36 3.03
N ASP A 16 -7.08 11.29 2.17
CA ASP A 16 -7.59 11.45 0.81
C ASP A 16 -6.58 11.00 -0.27
N GLY A 17 -5.47 10.36 0.13
CA GLY A 17 -4.30 10.04 -0.71
C GLY A 17 -4.48 8.91 -1.72
N PHE A 18 -5.71 8.47 -1.99
CA PHE A 18 -5.99 7.29 -2.84
C PHE A 18 -6.05 7.60 -4.34
N TRP A 19 -5.93 8.86 -4.77
CA TRP A 19 -6.00 9.22 -6.19
C TRP A 19 -4.85 8.62 -7.00
N ILE A 20 -3.62 8.64 -6.44
CA ILE A 20 -2.43 8.09 -7.10
C ILE A 20 -2.46 6.56 -7.12
N HIS A 21 -2.97 5.92 -6.07
CA HIS A 21 -3.23 4.47 -6.04
C HIS A 21 -4.08 4.03 -7.22
N ARG A 22 -5.24 4.66 -7.37
CA ARG A 22 -6.20 4.32 -8.44
C ARG A 22 -5.65 4.59 -9.83
N MET A 23 -4.78 5.58 -9.98
CA MET A 23 -4.10 5.85 -11.25
C MET A 23 -3.06 4.77 -11.57
N LEU A 24 -2.22 4.42 -10.61
CA LEU A 24 -1.13 3.45 -10.79
C LEU A 24 -1.66 2.03 -10.99
N GLU A 25 -2.72 1.63 -10.27
CA GLU A 25 -3.40 0.35 -10.50
C GLU A 25 -4.00 0.25 -11.90
N ARG A 26 -4.55 1.35 -12.45
CA ARG A 26 -5.11 1.37 -13.81
C ARG A 26 -4.07 1.09 -14.90
N VAL A 27 -2.80 1.37 -14.63
CA VAL A 27 -1.70 1.07 -15.55
C VAL A 27 -0.94 -0.22 -15.17
N GLY A 28 -1.49 -1.01 -14.24
CA GLY A 28 -0.95 -2.32 -13.85
C GLY A 28 0.21 -2.26 -12.86
N ILE A 29 0.45 -1.13 -12.20
CA ILE A 29 1.52 -1.00 -11.21
C ILE A 29 1.05 -1.49 -9.85
N THR A 30 1.83 -2.38 -9.24
CA THR A 30 1.63 -2.83 -7.85
C THR A 30 2.09 -1.75 -6.87
N ASN A 31 1.24 -1.41 -5.89
CA ASN A 31 1.50 -0.33 -4.94
C ASN A 31 1.51 -0.84 -3.49
N LEU A 32 2.48 -0.38 -2.71
CA LEU A 32 2.56 -0.48 -1.27
C LEU A 32 2.25 0.90 -0.66
N ILE A 33 1.16 0.98 0.11
CA ILE A 33 0.71 2.24 0.72
C ILE A 33 1.10 2.25 2.19
N LEU A 34 1.83 3.30 2.61
CA LEU A 34 2.06 3.56 4.03
C LEU A 34 1.01 4.54 4.55
N ILE A 35 0.36 4.19 5.66
CA ILE A 35 -0.55 5.07 6.37
C ILE A 35 -0.04 5.24 7.79
N TYR A 36 0.24 6.48 8.20
CA TYR A 36 0.58 6.78 9.58
C TYR A 36 -0.70 6.81 10.42
N PHE A 37 -0.92 5.75 11.19
CA PHE A 37 -1.86 5.76 12.30
C PHE A 37 -1.09 5.95 13.61
N PRO A 38 -1.57 6.80 14.54
CA PRO A 38 -1.06 6.78 15.90
C PRO A 38 -1.24 5.36 16.47
N LEU A 39 -0.26 4.87 17.25
CA LEU A 39 -0.29 3.52 17.83
C LEU A 39 -1.60 3.20 18.57
N SER A 40 -2.26 4.22 19.13
CA SER A 40 -3.56 4.11 19.80
C SER A 40 -4.73 3.72 18.89
N PHE A 41 -4.59 3.81 17.56
CA PHE A 41 -5.65 3.52 16.59
C PHE A 41 -5.39 2.25 15.78
N ILE A 42 -4.27 1.55 16.00
CA ILE A 42 -3.92 0.36 15.22
C ILE A 42 -5.06 -0.65 15.29
N ASN A 43 -5.55 -1.03 16.47
CA ASN A 43 -6.62 -2.03 16.61
C ASN A 43 -7.98 -1.63 15.98
N GLU A 44 -8.18 -0.34 15.66
CA GLU A 44 -9.41 0.19 15.07
C GLU A 44 -9.27 0.44 13.55
N SER A 45 -8.07 0.25 12.98
CA SER A 45 -7.85 0.47 11.56
C SER A 45 -8.52 -0.64 10.72
N PRO A 46 -9.45 -0.29 9.80
CA PRO A 46 -10.05 -1.27 8.89
C PRO A 46 -9.01 -1.88 7.92
N PHE A 47 -7.78 -1.34 7.90
CA PHE A 47 -6.68 -1.78 7.04
C PHE A 47 -5.66 -2.71 7.74
N ASN A 48 -5.88 -3.09 9.01
CA ASN A 48 -5.00 -4.03 9.73
C ASN A 48 -4.78 -5.36 8.98
N TYR A 49 -5.78 -5.81 8.21
CA TYR A 49 -5.71 -7.04 7.44
C TYR A 49 -5.00 -6.88 6.08
N LEU A 50 -4.76 -5.65 5.60
CA LEU A 50 -4.04 -5.42 4.34
C LEU A 50 -2.52 -5.49 4.49
N PHE A 51 -1.98 -5.12 5.67
CA PHE A 51 -0.53 -5.15 5.90
C PHE A 51 0.10 -6.55 5.74
N PRO A 52 -0.49 -7.65 6.27
CA PRO A 52 0.04 -8.99 6.05
C PRO A 52 -0.19 -9.51 4.62
N ALA A 53 -1.26 -9.06 3.96
CA ALA A 53 -1.68 -9.58 2.66
C ALA A 53 -0.83 -9.06 1.48
N GLN A 54 -0.18 -7.91 1.62
CA GLN A 54 0.66 -7.33 0.56
C GLN A 54 2.13 -7.76 0.58
N LEU A 55 2.60 -8.42 1.66
CA LEU A 55 4.00 -8.86 1.78
C LEU A 55 4.24 -10.32 1.36
N HIS A 56 3.19 -11.08 1.06
CA HIS A 56 3.24 -12.52 0.74
C HIS A 56 2.91 -12.88 -0.72
N LYS A 57 2.99 -11.92 -1.65
CA LYS A 57 2.85 -12.20 -3.10
C LYS A 57 4.04 -11.68 -3.87
#